data_AF-A0A2S7YGR6-F1
#
_entry.id   AF-A0A2S7YGR6-F1
#
_cell.length_a   1.000
_cell.length_b   1.000
_cell.length_c   1.000
_cell.angle_alpha   90.00
_cell.angle_beta   90.00
_cell.angle_gamma   90.00
#
_symmetry.space_group_name_H-M   'P 1'
#
loop_
_entity.id
_entity.type
_entity.pdbx_description
1 polymer ?
#
loop_
_entity_poly.entity_id
_entity_poly.type
_entity_poly.pdbx_seq_one_letter_code
_entity_poly.pdbx_strand_id
1 'polypeptide(L)'
;MANATDIEISVHCLCKSHTFSASLPATELPLAATCCHCDQCRCLTGGMYTCAVQWPGSPEAILSSSLCRYKYASSSTLMFCGTCGTPVFAQKIFEGDAPDVFYLAAGLLPNLNVDLVKVAQHIWVGDTLDGGASVFMQNLNGPSQPIPRWRKGHGEADGLLDSDWPPQASCQQRTADASSQKSVRVQCICKGVDLMLWRGNDDFSKLKAQGKLPGWVNPATLKPIAAYDACDSCRFMVGVPIMHWTFARVAQLGFAAGRQDDEPAFPTNTLDLKAAVKARKDSRFGTLTFYESSPDVQRYYCSRCSASVFYAVDELSDQIDVSMGLVHALEGSRAESWVEWEWGGLGHKDNIVGGWREAFGKAIQAESEEWRVARGLQKGHRFQ
;
A
#
# COMPACT_ATOMS: atom_id res chain seq x y z
N MET A 1 -23.57 -16.61 33.68
CA MET A 1 -22.31 -16.00 33.21
C MET A 1 -21.81 -16.90 32.10
N ALA A 2 -22.04 -16.53 30.84
CA ALA A 2 -21.63 -17.35 29.71
C ALA A 2 -20.10 -17.36 29.66
N ASN A 3 -19.49 -18.56 29.62
CA ASN A 3 -18.06 -18.72 29.36
C ASN A 3 -17.75 -18.06 28.01
N ALA A 4 -17.17 -16.85 28.02
CA ALA A 4 -16.60 -16.28 26.82
C ALA A 4 -15.47 -17.21 26.40
N THR A 5 -15.61 -17.89 25.27
CA THR A 5 -14.53 -18.65 24.67
C THR A 5 -13.48 -17.65 24.21
N ASP A 6 -12.25 -17.82 24.66
CA ASP A 6 -11.12 -17.03 24.17
C ASP A 6 -10.94 -17.25 22.66
N ILE A 7 -10.54 -16.19 21.98
CA ILE A 7 -10.21 -16.20 20.54
C ILE A 7 -8.70 -16.23 20.40
N GLU A 8 -8.20 -17.19 19.63
CA GLU A 8 -6.78 -17.26 19.27
C GLU A 8 -6.51 -16.46 18.00
N ILE A 9 -5.64 -15.46 18.11
CA ILE A 9 -5.13 -14.69 16.99
C ILE A 9 -3.70 -15.13 16.72
N SER A 10 -3.47 -15.85 15.62
CA SER A 10 -2.14 -16.20 15.14
C SER A 10 -1.80 -15.44 13.86
N VAL A 11 -0.62 -14.83 13.83
CA VAL A 11 -0.14 -13.98 12.73
C VAL A 11 1.26 -14.38 12.32
N HIS A 12 1.58 -14.23 11.04
CA HIS A 12 2.90 -14.55 10.51
C HIS A 12 3.31 -13.59 9.39
N CYS A 13 4.62 -13.46 9.16
CA CYS A 13 5.13 -12.79 7.97
C CYS A 13 4.90 -13.63 6.70
N LEU A 14 5.09 -13.07 5.50
CA LEU A 14 4.84 -13.77 4.24
C LEU A 14 5.61 -15.11 4.12
N CYS A 15 6.89 -15.13 4.49
CA CYS A 15 7.71 -16.36 4.47
C CYS A 15 7.52 -17.28 5.69
N LYS A 16 6.64 -16.90 6.64
CA LYS A 16 6.34 -17.64 7.87
C LYS A 16 7.51 -17.85 8.84
N SER A 17 8.65 -17.19 8.62
CA SER A 17 9.81 -17.29 9.52
C SER A 17 9.58 -16.65 10.90
N HIS A 18 8.61 -15.75 11.01
CA HIS A 18 8.15 -15.19 12.26
C HIS A 18 6.66 -15.46 12.41
N THR A 19 6.28 -15.99 13.56
CA THR A 19 4.90 -16.26 13.96
C THR A 19 4.70 -15.73 15.37
N PHE A 20 3.57 -15.07 15.61
CA PHE A 20 3.16 -14.55 16.90
C PHE A 20 1.72 -14.98 17.15
N SER A 21 1.39 -15.27 18.41
CA SER A 21 0.02 -15.63 18.80
C SER A 21 -0.38 -14.87 20.06
N ALA A 22 -1.66 -14.58 20.18
CA ALA A 22 -2.28 -14.01 21.36
C ALA A 22 -3.66 -14.61 21.55
N SER A 23 -4.03 -14.81 22.81
CA SER A 23 -5.37 -15.23 23.23
C SER A 23 -6.05 -14.05 23.91
N LEU A 24 -7.29 -13.76 23.55
CA LEU A 24 -8.08 -12.71 24.19
C LEU A 24 -9.56 -13.12 24.28
N PRO A 25 -10.29 -12.65 25.31
CA PRO A 25 -11.73 -12.89 25.42
C PRO A 25 -12.47 -12.37 24.19
N ALA A 26 -13.46 -13.13 23.70
CA ALA A 26 -14.31 -12.69 22.58
C ALA A 26 -15.02 -11.34 22.85
N THR A 27 -15.19 -10.94 24.11
CA THR A 27 -15.76 -9.65 24.52
C THR A 27 -14.86 -8.44 24.26
N GLU A 28 -13.57 -8.65 23.96
CA GLU A 28 -12.63 -7.59 23.57
C GLU A 28 -12.63 -7.32 22.05
N LEU A 29 -13.40 -8.11 21.28
CA LEU A 29 -13.62 -7.86 19.86
C LEU A 29 -14.78 -6.86 19.63
N PRO A 30 -14.74 -6.10 18.53
CA PRO A 30 -13.69 -6.06 17.51
C PRO A 30 -12.44 -5.28 17.94
N LEU A 31 -11.28 -5.67 17.41
CA LEU A 31 -10.04 -4.90 17.57
C LEU A 31 -10.17 -3.55 16.87
N ALA A 32 -9.89 -2.47 17.59
CA ALA A 32 -9.92 -1.11 17.04
C ALA A 32 -8.69 -0.86 16.15
N ALA A 33 -8.90 -0.74 14.84
CA ALA A 33 -7.88 -0.40 13.87
C ALA A 33 -7.82 1.11 13.61
N THR A 34 -6.61 1.66 13.51
CA THR A 34 -6.37 3.03 13.04
C THR A 34 -5.73 2.99 11.67
N CYS A 35 -6.28 3.75 10.72
CA CYS A 35 -5.69 3.93 9.40
C CYS A 35 -4.93 5.26 9.31
N CYS A 36 -3.62 5.23 9.07
CA CYS A 36 -2.82 6.43 8.86
C CYS A 36 -2.52 6.65 7.38
N HIS A 37 -2.71 7.89 6.91
CA HIS A 37 -2.55 8.26 5.51
C HIS A 37 -1.36 9.19 5.24
N CYS A 38 -0.54 9.51 6.26
CA CYS A 38 0.60 10.43 6.10
C CYS A 38 1.64 9.93 5.10
N ASP A 39 2.41 10.85 4.52
CA ASP A 39 3.45 10.53 3.55
C ASP A 39 4.47 9.53 4.11
N GLN A 40 4.83 9.68 5.38
CA GLN A 40 5.75 8.76 6.06
C GLN A 40 5.21 7.33 6.07
N CYS A 41 3.96 7.11 6.47
CA CYS A 41 3.36 5.79 6.54
C CYS A 41 3.22 5.14 5.16
N ARG A 42 2.86 5.93 4.13
CA ARG A 42 2.79 5.44 2.75
C ARG A 42 4.18 5.04 2.22
N CYS A 43 5.18 5.92 2.41
CA CYS A 43 6.55 5.68 1.98
C CYS A 43 7.28 4.60 2.80
N LEU A 44 6.78 4.27 3.99
CA LEU A 44 7.34 3.25 4.88
C LEU A 44 6.95 1.83 4.44
N THR A 45 5.73 1.64 3.93
CA THR A 45 5.19 0.31 3.61
C THR A 45 4.99 0.06 2.13
N GLY A 46 4.78 1.11 1.33
CA GLY A 46 4.34 1.03 -0.07
C GLY A 46 2.82 1.02 -0.24
N GLY A 47 2.06 0.84 0.84
CA GLY A 47 0.61 0.97 0.83
C GLY A 47 0.17 2.44 0.75
N MET A 48 -1.03 2.70 0.21
CA MET A 48 -1.61 4.05 0.21
C MET A 48 -2.06 4.53 1.59
N TYR A 49 -2.04 3.65 2.57
CA TYR A 49 -2.28 3.89 3.99
C TYR A 49 -1.55 2.81 4.78
N THR A 50 -1.41 2.99 6.08
CA THR A 50 -1.18 1.86 7.01
C THR A 50 -2.47 1.62 7.79
N CYS A 51 -2.73 0.37 8.16
CA CYS A 51 -3.85 0.01 9.03
C CYS A 51 -3.31 -0.89 10.12
N ALA A 52 -3.47 -0.48 11.38
CA ALA A 52 -2.88 -1.21 12.49
C ALA A 52 -3.82 -1.29 13.69
N VAL A 53 -3.75 -2.42 14.38
CA VAL A 53 -4.46 -2.69 15.64
C VAL A 53 -3.45 -2.78 16.77
N GLN A 54 -3.82 -2.35 17.98
CA GLN A 54 -2.97 -2.63 19.14
C GLN A 54 -2.86 -4.16 19.32
N TRP A 55 -1.64 -4.65 19.50
CA TRP A 55 -1.37 -6.08 19.67
C TRP A 55 -1.76 -6.52 21.10
N PRO A 56 -2.63 -7.53 21.27
CA PRO A 56 -3.03 -8.00 22.59
C PRO A 56 -2.03 -8.98 23.23
N GLY A 57 -1.03 -9.47 22.48
CA GLY A 57 -0.04 -10.43 22.99
C GLY A 57 1.18 -9.77 23.65
N SER A 58 2.11 -10.62 24.11
CA SER A 58 3.31 -10.20 24.85
C SER A 58 4.24 -9.26 24.04
N PRO A 59 4.54 -8.05 24.55
CA PRO A 59 5.61 -7.19 24.05
C PRO A 59 6.98 -7.86 24.06
N GLU A 60 7.29 -8.69 25.06
CA GLU A 60 8.57 -9.39 25.21
C GLU A 60 8.83 -10.35 24.06
N ALA A 61 7.80 -11.06 23.58
CA ALA A 61 7.91 -11.92 22.41
C ALA A 61 8.28 -11.13 21.15
N ILE A 62 7.73 -9.92 20.98
CA ILE A 62 8.08 -9.02 19.88
C ILE A 62 9.53 -8.54 20.04
N LEU A 63 9.88 -8.07 21.25
CA LEU A 63 11.18 -7.46 21.52
C LEU A 63 12.34 -8.44 21.42
N SER A 64 12.12 -9.72 21.78
CA SER A 64 13.10 -10.80 21.69
C SER A 64 13.22 -11.44 20.30
N SER A 65 12.32 -11.07 19.36
CA SER A 65 12.35 -11.60 18.00
C SER A 65 13.53 -11.06 17.17
N SER A 66 13.89 -11.78 16.11
CA SER A 66 14.91 -11.35 15.13
C SER A 66 14.36 -10.44 14.02
N LEU A 67 13.20 -9.80 14.23
CA LEU A 67 12.66 -8.82 13.29
C LEU A 67 13.65 -7.64 13.10
N CYS A 68 13.84 -7.23 11.85
CA CYS A 68 14.59 -6.03 11.53
C CYS A 68 13.86 -4.80 12.06
N ARG A 69 14.60 -3.77 12.49
CA ARG A 69 14.06 -2.55 13.10
C ARG A 69 14.43 -1.32 12.29
N TYR A 70 13.46 -0.47 12.00
CA TYR A 70 13.66 0.84 11.37
C TYR A 70 13.01 1.93 12.19
N LYS A 71 13.83 2.76 12.84
CA LYS A 71 13.37 3.93 13.59
C LYS A 71 13.09 5.07 12.60
N TYR A 72 11.81 5.38 12.38
CA TYR A 72 11.36 6.41 11.43
C TYR A 72 10.95 7.72 12.10
N ALA A 73 10.74 7.70 13.43
CA ALA A 73 10.52 8.88 14.24
C ALA A 73 11.19 8.71 15.61
N SER A 74 11.28 9.80 16.39
CA SER A 74 11.87 9.77 17.75
C SER A 74 11.20 8.72 18.64
N SER A 75 9.88 8.62 18.55
CA SER A 75 9.01 7.73 19.33
C SER A 75 8.43 6.56 18.54
N SER A 76 8.92 6.27 17.33
CA SER A 76 8.31 5.21 16.51
C SER A 76 9.30 4.38 15.71
N THR A 77 9.16 3.06 15.85
CA THR A 77 10.02 2.05 15.22
C THR A 77 9.16 1.01 14.51
N LEU A 78 9.42 0.78 13.23
CA LEU A 78 8.85 -0.34 12.49
C LEU A 78 9.69 -1.60 12.72
N MET A 79 9.03 -2.74 12.90
CA MET A 79 9.60 -4.07 12.97
C MET A 79 9.08 -4.93 11.82
N PHE A 80 10.00 -5.47 11.02
CA PHE A 80 9.67 -6.19 9.79
C PHE A 80 10.54 -7.43 9.59
N CYS A 81 10.05 -8.39 8.80
CA CYS A 81 10.80 -9.59 8.49
C CYS A 81 11.96 -9.26 7.53
N GLY A 82 13.19 -9.54 7.93
CA GLY A 82 14.37 -9.30 7.09
C GLY A 82 14.40 -10.15 5.81
N THR A 83 13.75 -11.31 5.81
CA THR A 83 13.73 -12.26 4.68
C THR A 83 12.72 -11.91 3.60
N CYS A 84 11.49 -11.53 3.97
CA CYS A 84 10.42 -11.27 3.01
C CYS A 84 9.97 -9.81 2.96
N GLY A 85 10.50 -8.93 3.82
CA GLY A 85 10.15 -7.51 3.86
C GLY A 85 8.83 -7.19 4.54
N THR A 86 8.02 -8.19 4.94
CA THR A 86 6.72 -7.97 5.60
C THR A 86 6.86 -7.07 6.83
N PRO A 87 6.21 -5.88 6.87
CA PRO A 87 6.04 -5.12 8.10
C PRO A 87 5.11 -5.88 9.04
N VAL A 88 5.55 -6.12 10.28
CA VAL A 88 4.79 -6.91 11.27
C VAL A 88 4.24 -5.99 12.35
N PHE A 89 5.12 -5.30 13.06
CA PHE A 89 4.74 -4.44 14.19
C PHE A 89 5.28 -3.02 14.05
N ALA A 90 4.59 -2.06 14.65
CA ALA A 90 5.12 -0.75 14.96
C ALA A 90 5.12 -0.53 16.48
N GLN A 91 6.26 -0.12 17.03
CA GLN A 91 6.38 0.26 18.44
C GLN A 91 6.16 1.77 18.54
N LYS A 92 5.28 2.18 19.46
CA LYS A 92 5.10 3.55 19.88
C LYS A 92 5.66 3.70 21.30
N ILE A 93 6.69 4.53 21.42
CA ILE A 93 7.32 4.86 22.70
C ILE A 93 6.62 6.10 23.26
N PHE A 94 6.22 6.04 24.52
CA PHE A 94 5.67 7.18 25.25
C PHE A 94 6.74 7.78 26.17
N GLU A 95 6.64 9.08 26.44
CA GLU A 95 7.52 9.73 27.41
C GLU A 95 7.08 9.38 28.85
N GLY A 96 8.04 9.25 29.77
CA GLY A 96 7.79 8.90 31.18
C GLY A 96 7.70 7.40 31.42
N ASP A 97 6.87 6.99 32.40
CA ASP A 97 6.74 5.61 32.86
C ASP A 97 5.65 4.80 32.12
N ALA A 98 5.03 5.37 31.09
CA ALA A 98 4.01 4.67 30.32
C ALA A 98 4.66 3.57 29.46
N PRO A 99 4.13 2.33 29.48
CA PRO A 99 4.72 1.24 28.71
C PRO A 99 4.59 1.50 27.20
N ASP A 100 5.57 1.01 26.45
CA ASP A 100 5.52 1.00 25.00
C ASP A 100 4.28 0.25 24.50
N VAL A 101 3.66 0.78 23.44
CA VAL A 101 2.52 0.12 22.79
C VAL A 101 2.97 -0.44 21.44
N PHE A 102 2.59 -1.68 21.18
CA PHE A 102 2.90 -2.37 19.94
C PHE A 102 1.63 -2.48 19.09
N TYR A 103 1.74 -2.08 17.83
CA TYR A 103 0.66 -2.15 16.86
C TYR A 103 0.99 -3.19 15.80
N LEU A 104 0.10 -4.14 15.57
CA LEU A 104 0.18 -5.12 14.50
C LEU A 104 -0.35 -4.51 13.20
N ALA A 105 0.37 -4.73 12.10
CA ALA A 105 -0.12 -4.45 10.75
C ALA A 105 -1.36 -5.32 10.42
N ALA A 106 -2.52 -4.70 10.21
CA ALA A 106 -3.80 -5.38 10.07
C ALA A 106 -3.87 -6.30 8.83
N GLY A 107 -3.01 -6.07 7.82
CA GLY A 107 -2.84 -7.00 6.71
C GLY A 107 -2.39 -8.40 7.12
N LEU A 108 -1.87 -8.60 8.33
CA LEU A 108 -1.44 -9.91 8.85
C LEU A 108 -2.52 -10.64 9.65
N LEU A 109 -3.63 -9.97 10.00
CA LEU A 109 -4.69 -10.59 10.79
C LEU A 109 -5.28 -11.81 10.05
N PRO A 110 -5.57 -12.91 10.76
CA PRO A 110 -6.23 -14.07 10.16
C PRO A 110 -7.65 -13.72 9.69
N ASN A 111 -8.13 -14.40 8.66
CA ASN A 111 -9.49 -14.20 8.17
C ASN A 111 -10.50 -15.07 8.96
N LEU A 112 -10.75 -14.70 10.21
CA LEU A 112 -11.62 -15.43 11.11
C LEU A 112 -13.10 -15.08 10.89
N ASN A 113 -14.00 -16.04 11.11
CA ASN A 113 -15.45 -15.85 11.04
C ASN A 113 -16.04 -15.26 12.32
N VAL A 114 -15.46 -14.13 12.74
CA VAL A 114 -15.90 -13.30 13.87
C VAL A 114 -15.75 -11.83 13.47
N ASP A 115 -16.40 -10.93 14.21
CA ASP A 115 -16.20 -9.48 14.05
C ASP A 115 -14.82 -9.08 14.59
N LEU A 116 -13.76 -9.41 13.82
CA LEU A 116 -12.38 -9.35 14.32
C LEU A 116 -11.85 -7.92 14.42
N VAL A 117 -12.21 -7.06 13.48
CA VAL A 117 -11.60 -5.73 13.33
C VAL A 117 -12.65 -4.69 12.98
N LYS A 118 -12.53 -3.51 13.60
CA LYS A 118 -13.32 -2.33 13.31
C LYS A 118 -12.39 -1.16 13.06
N VAL A 119 -12.55 -0.44 11.95
CA VAL A 119 -11.73 0.74 11.68
C VAL A 119 -12.28 1.91 12.49
N ALA A 120 -11.55 2.33 13.52
CA ALA A 120 -11.99 3.39 14.42
C ALA A 120 -11.89 4.78 13.78
N GLN A 121 -10.88 5.01 12.93
CA GLN A 121 -10.57 6.33 12.40
C GLN A 121 -9.56 6.30 11.24
N HIS A 122 -9.57 7.37 10.46
CA HIS A 122 -8.49 7.75 9.55
C HIS A 122 -7.77 8.99 10.08
N ILE A 123 -6.44 8.96 10.14
CA ILE A 123 -5.61 10.08 10.59
C ILE A 123 -4.61 10.49 9.51
N TRP A 124 -4.18 11.75 9.58
CA TRP A 124 -3.24 12.39 8.64
C TRP A 124 -3.70 12.31 7.18
N VAL A 125 -5.02 12.44 6.98
CA VAL A 125 -5.63 12.43 5.65
C VAL A 125 -5.24 13.67 4.86
N GLY A 126 -4.93 14.78 5.54
CA GLY A 126 -4.48 16.03 4.93
C GLY A 126 -3.24 15.91 4.05
N ASP A 127 -2.28 15.07 4.45
CA ASP A 127 -1.02 14.83 3.74
C ASP A 127 -1.24 14.22 2.35
N THR A 128 -2.38 13.57 2.11
CA THR A 128 -2.69 12.98 0.80
C THR A 128 -2.99 14.01 -0.28
N LEU A 129 -3.34 15.25 0.11
CA LEU A 129 -3.79 16.38 -0.73
C LEU A 129 -5.10 16.15 -1.50
N ASP A 130 -5.34 14.93 -1.96
CA ASP A 130 -6.47 14.54 -2.78
C ASP A 130 -7.47 13.66 -2.02
N GLY A 131 -7.19 13.29 -0.77
CA GLY A 131 -8.00 12.39 0.08
C GLY A 131 -7.48 10.96 0.13
N GLY A 132 -6.55 10.59 -0.77
CA GLY A 132 -5.92 9.28 -0.83
C GLY A 132 -6.93 8.14 -0.86
N ALA A 133 -6.62 7.07 -0.13
CA ALA A 133 -7.50 5.92 0.02
C ALA A 133 -8.71 6.17 0.92
N SER A 134 -8.66 7.20 1.77
CA SER A 134 -9.73 7.49 2.74
C SER A 134 -11.08 7.84 2.08
N VAL A 135 -11.09 8.13 0.78
CA VAL A 135 -12.31 8.49 0.05
C VAL A 135 -13.22 7.29 -0.22
N PHE A 136 -12.68 6.07 -0.23
CA PHE A 136 -13.40 4.81 -0.44
C PHE A 136 -13.29 3.85 0.77
N MET A 137 -13.05 4.42 1.96
CA MET A 137 -12.89 3.67 3.21
C MET A 137 -13.72 4.26 4.36
N GLN A 138 -14.74 5.05 4.05
CA GLN A 138 -15.54 5.77 5.04
C GLN A 138 -16.58 4.86 5.71
N ASN A 139 -17.04 3.81 5.06
CA ASN A 139 -18.12 2.94 5.52
C ASN A 139 -17.68 1.48 5.74
N LEU A 140 -16.39 1.25 6.05
CA LEU A 140 -15.84 -0.10 6.28
C LEU A 140 -16.50 -0.83 7.47
N ASN A 141 -17.09 -0.09 8.41
CA ASN A 141 -17.84 -0.64 9.54
C ASN A 141 -19.35 -0.77 9.26
N GLY A 142 -19.76 -0.58 8.01
CA GLY A 142 -21.16 -0.45 7.59
C GLY A 142 -21.59 1.00 7.36
N PRO A 143 -22.68 1.21 6.59
CA PRO A 143 -23.07 2.52 6.07
C PRO A 143 -23.70 3.46 7.12
N SER A 144 -24.08 2.94 8.30
CA SER A 144 -24.77 3.73 9.33
C SER A 144 -23.86 4.64 10.15
N GLN A 145 -22.54 4.39 10.13
CA GLN A 145 -21.56 5.14 10.91
C GLN A 145 -20.29 5.37 10.09
N PRO A 146 -20.25 6.47 9.31
CA PRO A 146 -19.02 6.85 8.62
C PRO A 146 -17.86 7.02 9.60
N ILE A 147 -16.71 6.49 9.22
CA ILE A 147 -15.49 6.50 10.00
C ILE A 147 -14.92 7.92 10.00
N PRO A 148 -14.62 8.50 11.17
CA PRO A 148 -14.10 9.86 11.24
C PRO A 148 -12.75 9.97 10.53
N ARG A 149 -12.60 11.04 9.74
CA ARG A 149 -11.38 11.35 8.98
C ARG A 149 -10.77 12.63 9.53
N TRP A 150 -9.55 12.53 10.04
CA TRP A 150 -8.81 13.64 10.62
C TRP A 150 -7.77 14.18 9.65
N ARG A 151 -7.72 15.50 9.51
CA ARG A 151 -6.72 16.21 8.70
C ARG A 151 -5.31 15.86 9.16
N LYS A 152 -5.05 15.89 10.47
CA LYS A 152 -3.81 15.42 11.10
C LYS A 152 -4.08 14.32 12.12
N GLY A 153 -3.60 14.47 13.36
CA GLY A 153 -3.83 13.51 14.44
C GLY A 153 -5.28 13.49 14.93
N HIS A 154 -5.62 12.42 15.65
CA HIS A 154 -6.91 12.28 16.33
C HIS A 154 -7.15 13.43 17.33
N GLY A 155 -8.39 13.94 17.34
CA GLY A 155 -8.82 14.93 18.33
C GLY A 155 -8.21 16.32 18.13
N GLU A 156 -7.59 16.59 16.98
CA GLU A 156 -7.16 17.93 16.61
C GLU A 156 -8.39 18.85 16.53
N ALA A 157 -8.32 20.02 17.17
CA ALA A 157 -9.35 21.04 17.09
C ALA A 157 -9.60 21.44 15.64
N ASP A 158 -10.87 21.46 15.21
CA ASP A 158 -11.30 21.72 13.83
C ASP A 158 -10.62 20.81 12.78
N GLY A 159 -10.14 19.64 13.21
CA GLY A 159 -9.39 18.69 12.38
C GLY A 159 -10.24 17.66 11.66
N LEU A 160 -11.54 17.56 11.96
CA LEU A 160 -12.44 16.61 11.31
C LEU A 160 -12.76 17.06 9.87
N LEU A 161 -12.67 16.12 8.93
CA LEU A 161 -12.91 16.35 7.51
C LEU A 161 -14.32 15.92 7.12
N ASP A 162 -15.00 16.76 6.34
CA ASP A 162 -16.27 16.43 5.71
C ASP A 162 -16.15 15.23 4.79
N SER A 163 -17.24 14.48 4.60
CA SER A 163 -17.26 13.24 3.79
C SER A 163 -16.84 13.42 2.32
N ASP A 164 -17.02 14.62 1.78
CA ASP A 164 -16.68 14.98 0.40
C ASP A 164 -15.30 15.62 0.27
N TRP A 165 -14.57 15.80 1.38
CA TRP A 165 -13.21 16.35 1.35
C TRP A 165 -12.22 15.39 0.67
N PRO A 166 -11.31 15.90 -0.18
CA PRO A 166 -11.27 17.27 -0.71
C PRO A 166 -12.27 17.47 -1.86
N PRO A 167 -12.74 18.72 -2.08
CA PRO A 167 -13.69 19.03 -3.14
C PRO A 167 -13.18 18.58 -4.51
N GLN A 168 -14.06 17.98 -5.33
CA GLN A 168 -13.69 17.43 -6.64
C GLN A 168 -13.01 18.46 -7.55
N ALA A 169 -13.51 19.70 -7.57
CA ALA A 169 -12.91 20.77 -8.37
C ALA A 169 -11.46 21.06 -7.97
N SER A 170 -11.12 20.93 -6.68
CA SER A 170 -9.73 21.07 -6.21
C SER A 170 -8.84 19.95 -6.72
N CYS A 171 -9.33 18.70 -6.67
CA CYS A 171 -8.61 17.55 -7.23
C CYS A 171 -8.38 17.72 -8.74
N GLN A 172 -9.42 18.07 -9.50
CA GLN A 172 -9.35 18.27 -10.95
C GLN A 172 -8.34 19.36 -11.33
N GLN A 173 -8.32 20.47 -10.60
CA GLN A 173 -7.34 21.52 -10.82
C GLN A 173 -5.91 21.01 -10.60
N ARG A 174 -5.64 20.35 -9.47
CA ARG A 174 -4.32 19.78 -9.18
C ARG A 174 -3.87 18.77 -10.24
N THR A 175 -4.78 17.90 -10.68
CA THR A 175 -4.52 16.93 -11.75
C THR A 175 -4.19 17.63 -13.08
N ALA A 176 -4.90 18.70 -13.43
CA ALA A 176 -4.63 19.47 -14.63
C ALA A 176 -3.25 20.12 -14.57
N ASP A 177 -2.90 20.73 -13.44
CA ASP A 177 -1.60 21.38 -13.23
C ASP A 177 -0.43 20.38 -13.29
N ALA A 178 -0.62 19.16 -12.78
CA ALA A 178 0.39 18.11 -12.77
C ALA A 178 0.51 17.32 -14.10
N SER A 179 -0.47 17.46 -15.02
CA SER A 179 -0.55 16.65 -16.25
C SER A 179 0.67 16.77 -17.17
N SER A 180 1.38 17.89 -17.11
CA SER A 180 2.57 18.16 -17.93
C SER A 180 3.85 17.47 -17.44
N GLN A 181 3.86 16.90 -16.23
CA GLN A 181 5.04 16.23 -15.67
C GLN A 181 5.44 15.03 -16.53
N LYS A 182 6.71 14.95 -16.93
CA LYS A 182 7.23 13.84 -17.76
C LYS A 182 7.66 12.62 -16.94
N SER A 183 7.97 12.82 -15.67
CA SER A 183 8.36 11.75 -14.74
C SER A 183 7.83 12.01 -13.32
N VAL A 184 7.67 10.92 -12.56
CA VAL A 184 7.29 10.93 -11.14
C VAL A 184 8.27 10.08 -10.36
N ARG A 185 8.53 10.46 -9.11
CA ARG A 185 9.48 9.75 -8.26
C ARG A 185 8.81 8.57 -7.57
N VAL A 186 9.51 7.45 -7.51
CA VAL A 186 9.15 6.25 -6.73
C VAL A 186 10.20 6.09 -5.64
N GLN A 187 9.87 6.49 -4.40
CA GLN A 187 10.84 6.58 -3.32
C GLN A 187 10.28 6.10 -1.97
N CYS A 188 11.06 5.27 -1.27
CA CYS A 188 10.76 4.85 0.09
C CYS A 188 11.21 5.88 1.14
N ILE A 189 10.68 5.79 2.36
CA ILE A 189 10.93 6.75 3.45
C ILE A 189 12.42 6.95 3.78
N CYS A 190 13.21 5.88 3.74
CA CYS A 190 14.65 5.97 4.05
C CYS A 190 15.49 6.48 2.87
N LYS A 191 14.88 6.78 1.73
CA LYS A 191 15.50 7.21 0.47
C LYS A 191 16.55 6.26 -0.10
N GLY A 192 16.56 5.01 0.39
CA GLY A 192 17.49 3.98 -0.07
C GLY A 192 17.02 3.31 -1.36
N VAL A 193 15.71 3.32 -1.63
CA VAL A 193 15.15 3.07 -2.96
C VAL A 193 14.67 4.41 -3.48
N ASP A 194 15.21 4.82 -4.62
CA ASP A 194 15.01 6.14 -5.19
C ASP A 194 15.05 6.09 -6.72
N LEU A 195 13.89 5.93 -7.31
CA LEU A 195 13.71 5.67 -8.74
C LEU A 195 12.82 6.74 -9.36
N MET A 196 12.90 6.86 -10.68
CA MET A 196 11.99 7.66 -11.49
C MET A 196 11.14 6.73 -12.35
N LEU A 197 9.88 7.10 -12.53
CA LEU A 197 8.94 6.50 -13.46
C LEU A 197 8.63 7.55 -14.53
N TRP A 198 8.89 7.24 -15.80
CA TRP A 198 8.62 8.13 -16.92
C TRP A 198 7.26 7.81 -17.56
N ARG A 199 6.59 8.84 -18.09
CA ARG A 199 5.34 8.65 -18.85
C ARG A 199 5.59 7.77 -20.07
N GLY A 200 4.70 6.81 -20.26
CA GLY A 200 4.76 5.89 -21.40
C GLY A 200 4.01 6.37 -22.64
N ASN A 201 3.40 7.57 -22.66
CA ASN A 201 2.43 7.98 -23.68
C ASN A 201 2.90 7.80 -25.13
N ASP A 202 4.14 8.19 -25.46
CA ASP A 202 4.68 8.05 -26.82
C ASP A 202 4.86 6.57 -27.21
N ASP A 203 5.30 5.76 -26.26
CA ASP A 203 5.52 4.34 -26.43
C ASP A 203 4.19 3.58 -26.50
N PHE A 204 3.24 3.87 -25.61
CA PHE A 204 1.89 3.34 -25.64
C PHE A 204 1.12 3.74 -26.90
N SER A 205 1.33 4.95 -27.43
CA SER A 205 0.76 5.35 -28.72
C SER A 205 1.26 4.47 -29.86
N LYS A 206 2.56 4.18 -29.89
CA LYS A 206 3.18 3.26 -30.88
C LYS A 206 2.67 1.84 -30.71
N LEU A 207 2.61 1.33 -29.47
CA LEU A 207 2.09 -0.01 -29.17
C LEU A 207 0.62 -0.14 -29.55
N LYS A 208 -0.20 0.89 -29.28
CA LYS A 208 -1.60 0.94 -29.70
C LYS A 208 -1.74 0.89 -31.22
N ALA A 209 -0.95 1.66 -31.96
CA ALA A 209 -0.94 1.63 -33.42
C ALA A 209 -0.57 0.25 -34.00
N GLN A 210 0.16 -0.56 -33.23
CA GLN A 210 0.55 -1.93 -33.60
C GLN A 210 -0.43 -3.01 -33.10
N GLY A 211 -1.51 -2.64 -32.37
CA GLY A 211 -2.41 -3.60 -31.73
C GLY A 211 -1.77 -4.36 -30.56
N LYS A 212 -0.72 -3.80 -29.95
CA LYS A 212 0.08 -4.40 -28.86
C LYS A 212 -0.01 -3.62 -27.55
N LEU A 213 -1.04 -2.79 -27.39
CA LEU A 213 -1.23 -2.04 -26.15
C LEU A 213 -1.47 -3.01 -24.98
N PRO A 214 -0.71 -2.92 -23.86
CA PRO A 214 -0.95 -3.78 -22.71
C PRO A 214 -2.36 -3.60 -22.15
N GLY A 215 -3.00 -4.68 -21.71
CA GLY A 215 -4.39 -4.65 -21.20
C GLY A 215 -4.59 -3.77 -19.96
N TRP A 216 -3.52 -3.47 -19.22
CA TRP A 216 -3.50 -2.56 -18.08
C TRP A 216 -3.34 -1.08 -18.46
N VAL A 217 -3.34 -0.73 -19.75
CA VAL A 217 -3.34 0.66 -20.24
C VAL A 217 -4.70 0.98 -20.84
N ASN A 218 -5.32 2.09 -20.41
CA ASN A 218 -6.56 2.55 -21.02
C ASN A 218 -6.27 3.05 -22.46
N PRO A 219 -6.95 2.51 -23.50
CA PRO A 219 -6.67 2.87 -24.88
C PRO A 219 -7.04 4.32 -25.25
N ALA A 220 -7.96 4.96 -24.53
CA ALA A 220 -8.38 6.34 -24.76
C ALA A 220 -7.42 7.34 -24.11
N THR A 221 -7.01 7.09 -22.87
CA THR A 221 -6.18 8.03 -22.08
C THR A 221 -4.69 7.74 -22.15
N LEU A 222 -4.31 6.51 -22.57
CA LEU A 222 -2.95 5.96 -22.51
C LEU A 222 -2.35 5.95 -21.11
N LYS A 223 -3.18 6.08 -20.07
CA LYS A 223 -2.73 5.94 -18.69
C LYS A 223 -2.72 4.47 -18.30
N PRO A 224 -1.69 4.01 -17.57
CA PRO A 224 -1.80 2.75 -16.86
C PRO A 224 -2.91 2.85 -15.81
N ILE A 225 -3.49 1.72 -15.48
CA ILE A 225 -4.49 1.66 -14.41
C ILE A 225 -3.85 1.68 -13.02
N ALA A 226 -4.63 2.06 -12.02
CA ALA A 226 -4.40 1.74 -10.62
C ALA A 226 -5.51 0.81 -10.12
N ALA A 227 -5.12 -0.33 -9.54
CA ALA A 227 -6.02 -1.42 -9.19
C ALA A 227 -5.96 -1.77 -7.70
N TYR A 228 -7.10 -2.24 -7.19
CA TYR A 228 -7.27 -2.78 -5.85
C TYR A 228 -6.91 -4.27 -5.84
N ASP A 229 -6.12 -4.71 -4.87
CA ASP A 229 -5.65 -6.09 -4.76
C ASP A 229 -5.93 -6.66 -3.36
N ALA A 230 -6.79 -7.68 -3.33
CA ALA A 230 -7.20 -8.40 -2.13
C ALA A 230 -6.40 -9.70 -1.89
N CYS A 231 -5.33 -9.94 -2.66
CA CYS A 231 -4.54 -11.16 -2.57
C CYS A 231 -3.92 -11.36 -1.18
N ASP A 232 -3.96 -12.60 -0.68
CA ASP A 232 -3.35 -12.96 0.61
C ASP A 232 -1.86 -12.65 0.69
N SER A 233 -1.12 -12.95 -0.39
CA SER A 233 0.32 -12.72 -0.41
C SER A 233 0.67 -11.22 -0.46
N CYS A 234 -0.14 -10.41 -1.15
CA CYS A 234 0.08 -8.97 -1.27
C CYS A 234 -0.21 -8.23 0.04
N ARG A 235 -1.28 -8.59 0.76
CA ARG A 235 -1.55 -8.01 2.09
C ARG A 235 -0.45 -8.32 3.11
N PHE A 236 0.15 -9.52 3.05
CA PHE A 236 1.27 -9.85 3.93
C PHE A 236 2.55 -9.11 3.54
N MET A 237 2.79 -8.89 2.25
CA MET A 237 3.96 -8.15 1.80
C MET A 237 3.96 -6.70 2.31
N VAL A 238 2.79 -6.05 2.29
CA VAL A 238 2.66 -4.61 2.55
C VAL A 238 2.14 -4.29 3.96
N GLY A 239 1.46 -5.24 4.61
CA GLY A 239 0.88 -5.07 5.94
C GLY A 239 -0.47 -4.35 5.97
N VAL A 240 -1.17 -4.28 4.85
CA VAL A 240 -2.50 -3.64 4.74
C VAL A 240 -3.56 -4.63 4.26
N PRO A 241 -4.84 -4.48 4.66
CA PRO A 241 -5.89 -5.41 4.23
C PRO A 241 -6.12 -5.47 2.71
N ILE A 242 -6.00 -4.32 2.01
CA ILE A 242 -6.12 -4.18 0.55
C ILE A 242 -4.94 -3.36 0.02
N MET A 243 -4.23 -3.92 -0.97
CA MET A 243 -3.09 -3.27 -1.62
C MET A 243 -3.52 -2.53 -2.89
N HIS A 244 -2.75 -1.51 -3.29
CA HIS A 244 -3.00 -0.71 -4.47
C HIS A 244 -1.75 -0.67 -5.36
N TRP A 245 -1.88 -1.24 -6.56
CA TRP A 245 -0.81 -1.30 -7.56
C TRP A 245 -1.16 -0.41 -8.75
N THR A 246 -0.15 0.23 -9.33
CA THR A 246 -0.21 0.61 -10.74
C THR A 246 0.77 -0.24 -11.55
N PHE A 247 0.70 -0.16 -12.87
CA PHE A 247 1.44 -1.01 -13.79
C PHE A 247 2.32 -0.13 -14.67
N ALA A 248 3.54 -0.58 -14.93
CA ALA A 248 4.47 0.08 -15.82
C ALA A 248 5.23 -0.95 -16.64
N ARG A 249 5.80 -0.49 -17.76
CA ARG A 249 6.88 -1.24 -18.39
C ARG A 249 8.16 -1.08 -17.56
N VAL A 250 8.99 -2.11 -17.44
CA VAL A 250 10.29 -1.99 -16.76
C VAL A 250 11.16 -0.92 -17.43
N ALA A 251 11.07 -0.79 -18.75
CA ALA A 251 11.75 0.25 -19.53
C ALA A 251 11.30 1.69 -19.21
N GLN A 252 10.18 1.88 -18.50
CA GLN A 252 9.76 3.19 -17.97
C GLN A 252 10.41 3.54 -16.63
N LEU A 253 11.27 2.68 -16.07
CA LEU A 253 11.96 2.91 -14.80
C LEU A 253 13.44 3.27 -15.01
N GLY A 254 14.07 3.78 -13.96
CA GLY A 254 15.39 4.36 -14.03
C GLY A 254 15.80 5.10 -12.76
N PHE A 255 17.09 5.40 -12.66
CA PHE A 255 17.68 5.98 -11.46
C PHE A 255 17.39 7.49 -11.35
N ALA A 256 17.08 7.97 -10.15
CA ALA A 256 16.77 9.38 -9.91
C ALA A 256 17.97 10.33 -10.09
N ALA A 257 19.20 9.85 -9.90
CA ALA A 257 20.42 10.66 -10.05
C ALA A 257 20.80 10.94 -11.52
N GLY A 258 20.00 10.48 -12.50
CA GLY A 258 20.35 10.54 -13.92
C GLY A 258 21.39 9.46 -14.31
N ARG A 259 21.69 9.38 -15.60
CA ARG A 259 22.72 8.48 -16.16
C ARG A 259 24.00 9.29 -16.43
N GLN A 260 25.14 8.83 -15.92
CA GLN A 260 26.45 9.20 -16.46
C GLN A 260 26.79 8.27 -17.63
N ASP A 261 27.47 8.76 -18.66
CA ASP A 261 27.66 8.04 -19.93
C ASP A 261 28.29 6.64 -19.77
N ASP A 262 29.17 6.48 -18.78
CA ASP A 262 29.89 5.24 -18.47
C ASP A 262 29.12 4.25 -17.57
N GLU A 263 27.97 4.64 -17.03
CA GLU A 263 27.20 3.79 -16.13
C GLU A 263 26.18 2.90 -16.86
N PRO A 264 25.93 1.66 -16.37
CA PRO A 264 24.89 0.80 -16.92
C PRO A 264 23.53 1.50 -16.94
N ALA A 265 22.75 1.27 -18.00
CA ALA A 265 21.36 1.69 -18.02
C ALA A 265 20.55 0.91 -16.97
N PHE A 266 19.41 1.46 -16.57
CA PHE A 266 18.46 0.71 -15.77
C PHE A 266 17.96 -0.51 -16.56
N PRO A 267 17.74 -1.68 -15.92
CA PRO A 267 17.22 -2.87 -16.58
C PRO A 267 15.93 -2.58 -17.37
N THR A 268 15.70 -3.31 -18.45
CA THR A 268 14.53 -3.09 -19.33
C THR A 268 13.49 -4.21 -19.26
N ASN A 269 13.76 -5.25 -18.48
CA ASN A 269 12.86 -6.37 -18.21
C ASN A 269 13.07 -6.90 -16.79
N THR A 270 12.12 -7.71 -16.30
CA THR A 270 12.10 -8.22 -14.92
C THR A 270 13.24 -9.18 -14.61
N LEU A 271 13.71 -9.96 -15.60
CA LEU A 271 14.82 -10.90 -15.42
C LEU A 271 16.16 -10.18 -15.23
N ASP A 272 16.41 -9.14 -16.04
CA ASP A 272 17.59 -8.29 -15.90
C ASP A 272 17.54 -7.48 -14.61
N LEU A 273 16.35 -7.02 -14.20
CA LEU A 273 16.17 -6.35 -12.92
C LEU A 273 16.52 -7.28 -11.75
N LYS A 274 16.02 -8.51 -11.77
CA LYS A 274 16.34 -9.57 -10.79
C LYS A 274 17.84 -9.81 -10.74
N ALA A 275 18.48 -10.01 -11.88
CA ALA A 275 19.92 -10.25 -11.98
C ALA A 275 20.74 -9.07 -11.43
N ALA A 276 20.39 -7.84 -11.80
CA ALA A 276 21.08 -6.63 -11.36
C ALA A 276 20.97 -6.42 -9.84
N VAL A 277 19.76 -6.55 -9.27
CA VAL A 277 19.53 -6.41 -7.83
C VAL A 277 20.21 -7.54 -7.04
N LYS A 278 20.20 -8.78 -7.56
CA LYS A 278 20.89 -9.93 -6.96
C LYS A 278 22.41 -9.75 -6.95
N ALA A 279 22.97 -9.20 -8.03
CA ALA A 279 24.41 -9.00 -8.15
C ALA A 279 24.96 -7.94 -7.17
N ARG A 280 24.13 -6.97 -6.74
CA ARG A 280 24.50 -5.88 -5.81
C ARG A 280 25.77 -5.12 -6.20
N LYS A 281 26.01 -4.98 -7.50
CA LYS A 281 27.20 -4.29 -8.05
C LYS A 281 26.98 -2.80 -8.29
N ASP A 282 25.75 -2.42 -8.58
CA ASP A 282 25.38 -1.03 -8.87
C ASP A 282 24.74 -0.41 -7.62
N SER A 283 25.46 0.54 -7.01
CA SER A 283 25.06 1.21 -5.77
C SER A 283 23.79 2.05 -5.92
N ARG A 284 23.38 2.39 -7.15
CA ARG A 284 22.18 3.19 -7.42
C ARG A 284 20.88 2.43 -7.14
N PHE A 285 20.91 1.09 -7.07
CA PHE A 285 19.80 0.30 -6.52
C PHE A 285 19.64 0.49 -5.00
N GLY A 286 20.67 1.02 -4.33
CA GLY A 286 20.68 1.35 -2.92
C GLY A 286 20.27 0.19 -2.03
N THR A 287 19.11 0.28 -1.40
CA THR A 287 18.60 -0.74 -0.47
C THR A 287 17.56 -1.67 -1.07
N LEU A 288 17.32 -1.60 -2.39
CA LEU A 288 16.40 -2.49 -3.09
C LEU A 288 16.91 -3.93 -3.01
N THR A 289 16.04 -4.84 -2.58
CA THR A 289 16.25 -6.29 -2.60
C THR A 289 14.93 -6.95 -3.01
N PHE A 290 14.92 -8.26 -3.19
CA PHE A 290 13.68 -9.00 -3.46
C PHE A 290 13.58 -10.29 -2.65
N TYR A 291 12.35 -10.74 -2.48
CA TYR A 291 12.00 -12.07 -1.99
C TYR A 291 11.26 -12.83 -3.09
N GLU A 292 11.72 -14.06 -3.37
CA GLU A 292 11.06 -14.97 -4.31
C GLU A 292 9.97 -15.74 -3.55
N SER A 293 8.72 -15.29 -3.65
CA SER A 293 7.60 -15.95 -2.94
C SER A 293 7.16 -17.26 -3.59
N SER A 294 7.55 -17.47 -4.85
CA SER A 294 7.46 -18.72 -5.62
C SER A 294 8.46 -18.61 -6.79
N PRO A 295 8.76 -19.70 -7.56
CA PRO A 295 9.81 -19.70 -8.59
C PRO A 295 9.77 -18.52 -9.56
N ASP A 296 8.57 -18.10 -9.97
CA ASP A 296 8.36 -17.04 -10.97
C ASP A 296 7.89 -15.71 -10.39
N VAL A 297 7.81 -15.57 -9.06
CA VAL A 297 7.24 -14.39 -8.41
C VAL A 297 8.29 -13.66 -7.59
N GLN A 298 8.52 -12.40 -7.94
CA GLN A 298 9.51 -11.54 -7.33
C GLN A 298 8.83 -10.39 -6.59
N ARG A 299 9.14 -10.24 -5.31
CA ARG A 299 8.60 -9.16 -4.47
C ARG A 299 9.73 -8.27 -4.01
N TYR A 300 9.84 -7.09 -4.62
CA TYR A 300 10.90 -6.15 -4.31
C TYR A 300 10.52 -5.28 -3.12
N TYR A 301 11.48 -5.07 -2.23
CA TYR A 301 11.32 -4.22 -1.06
C TYR A 301 12.62 -3.52 -0.67
N CYS A 302 12.49 -2.49 0.14
CA CYS A 302 13.61 -1.83 0.77
C CYS A 302 14.09 -2.66 1.98
N SER A 303 15.29 -3.23 1.89
CA SER A 303 15.94 -3.98 2.98
C SER A 303 16.16 -3.17 4.28
N ARG A 304 16.08 -1.82 4.21
CA ARG A 304 16.29 -0.94 5.37
C ARG A 304 15.00 -0.55 6.09
N CYS A 305 13.92 -0.26 5.35
CA CYS A 305 12.69 0.29 5.94
C CYS A 305 11.43 -0.54 5.65
N SER A 306 11.56 -1.69 5.00
CA SER A 306 10.49 -2.62 4.63
C SER A 306 9.57 -2.19 3.48
N ALA A 307 9.68 -0.96 2.98
CA ALA A 307 8.79 -0.48 1.92
C ALA A 307 8.71 -1.45 0.74
N SER A 308 7.52 -1.97 0.45
CA SER A 308 7.25 -2.74 -0.77
C SER A 308 7.33 -1.79 -1.95
N VAL A 309 8.08 -2.20 -2.98
CA VAL A 309 8.38 -1.35 -4.14
C VAL A 309 7.71 -1.90 -5.38
N PHE A 310 8.01 -3.17 -5.69
CA PHE A 310 7.52 -3.82 -6.89
C PHE A 310 6.99 -5.23 -6.63
N TYR A 311 6.02 -5.61 -7.44
CA TYR A 311 5.69 -7.00 -7.71
C TYR A 311 5.99 -7.28 -9.19
N ALA A 312 6.60 -8.42 -9.48
CA ALA A 312 6.92 -8.84 -10.83
C ALA A 312 6.77 -10.35 -10.96
N VAL A 313 6.42 -10.79 -12.17
CA VAL A 313 6.43 -12.20 -12.55
C VAL A 313 7.29 -12.40 -13.78
N ASP A 314 8.02 -13.52 -13.83
CA ASP A 314 9.02 -13.79 -14.86
C ASP A 314 8.39 -13.88 -16.26
N GLU A 315 7.16 -14.40 -16.37
CA GLU A 315 6.42 -14.54 -17.64
C GLU A 315 6.00 -13.19 -18.24
N LEU A 316 5.74 -12.19 -17.40
CA LEU A 316 5.40 -10.83 -17.83
C LEU A 316 6.65 -9.96 -17.82
N SER A 317 7.65 -10.36 -18.59
CA SER A 317 9.01 -9.81 -18.51
C SER A 317 9.13 -8.30 -18.73
N ASP A 318 8.18 -7.69 -19.44
CA ASP A 318 8.12 -6.25 -19.68
C ASP A 318 7.29 -5.50 -18.63
N GLN A 319 6.42 -6.15 -17.87
CA GLN A 319 5.51 -5.52 -16.90
C GLN A 319 6.10 -5.55 -15.48
N ILE A 320 5.89 -4.47 -14.74
CA ILE A 320 6.15 -4.39 -13.31
C ILE A 320 5.02 -3.63 -12.61
N ASP A 321 4.60 -4.17 -11.47
CA ASP A 321 3.59 -3.57 -10.63
C ASP A 321 4.29 -2.66 -9.62
N VAL A 322 3.89 -1.40 -9.53
CA VAL A 322 4.50 -0.35 -8.70
C VAL A 322 3.58 0.00 -7.55
N SER A 323 4.13 -0.02 -6.33
CA SER A 323 3.39 0.34 -5.10
C SER A 323 2.96 1.81 -5.12
N MET A 324 1.64 2.06 -5.13
CA MET A 324 1.10 3.43 -5.19
C MET A 324 1.52 4.31 -4.01
N GLY A 325 1.75 3.72 -2.83
CA GLY A 325 2.21 4.47 -1.65
C GLY A 325 3.61 5.06 -1.79
N LEU A 326 4.39 4.65 -2.80
CA LEU A 326 5.73 5.19 -3.07
C LEU A 326 5.75 6.23 -4.19
N VAL A 327 4.63 6.49 -4.87
CA VAL A 327 4.55 7.43 -5.99
C VAL A 327 4.37 8.86 -5.46
N HIS A 328 5.34 9.73 -5.71
CA HIS A 328 5.34 11.13 -5.27
C HIS A 328 4.78 12.06 -6.36
N ALA A 329 3.49 11.94 -6.64
CA ALA A 329 2.80 12.81 -7.59
C ALA A 329 2.46 14.16 -6.94
N LEU A 330 2.53 15.26 -7.71
CA LEU A 330 2.34 16.62 -7.17
C LEU A 330 0.88 16.88 -6.77
N GLU A 331 -0.06 16.20 -7.42
CA GLU A 331 -1.49 16.38 -7.21
C GLU A 331 -2.03 15.68 -5.95
N GLY A 332 -1.30 14.70 -5.43
CA GLY A 332 -1.72 13.90 -4.28
C GLY A 332 -1.45 12.41 -4.44
N SER A 333 -1.82 11.63 -3.41
CA SER A 333 -1.42 10.22 -3.30
C SER A 333 -2.18 9.27 -4.24
N ARG A 334 -3.32 9.68 -4.81
CA ARG A 334 -3.99 8.92 -5.88
C ARG A 334 -3.32 9.10 -7.24
N ALA A 335 -2.49 10.12 -7.43
CA ALA A 335 -1.75 10.36 -8.66
C ALA A 335 -2.61 10.29 -9.94
N GLU A 336 -3.82 10.87 -9.92
CA GLU A 336 -4.81 10.74 -11.00
C GLU A 336 -4.35 11.35 -12.35
N SER A 337 -3.30 12.16 -12.38
CA SER A 337 -2.68 12.60 -13.64
C SER A 337 -1.81 11.49 -14.27
N TRP A 338 -1.35 10.54 -13.47
CA TRP A 338 -0.47 9.43 -13.87
C TRP A 338 -1.23 8.16 -14.21
N VAL A 339 -2.28 7.87 -13.45
CA VAL A 339 -2.99 6.60 -13.51
C VAL A 339 -4.48 6.80 -13.74
N GLU A 340 -5.15 5.73 -14.18
CA GLU A 340 -6.60 5.65 -14.21
C GLU A 340 -7.09 4.62 -13.20
N TRP A 341 -7.86 5.09 -12.22
CA TRP A 341 -8.34 4.24 -11.14
C TRP A 341 -9.46 3.31 -11.59
N GLU A 342 -9.33 2.04 -11.23
CA GLU A 342 -10.33 1.01 -11.42
C GLU A 342 -11.40 1.04 -10.34
N TRP A 343 -12.12 2.15 -10.29
CA TRP A 343 -13.16 2.32 -9.30
C TRP A 343 -14.23 1.22 -9.40
N GLY A 344 -14.65 0.69 -8.25
CA GLY A 344 -15.55 -0.46 -8.16
C GLY A 344 -14.90 -1.81 -8.50
N GLY A 345 -13.60 -1.84 -8.80
CA GLY A 345 -12.82 -3.05 -9.02
C GLY A 345 -12.30 -3.66 -7.72
N LEU A 346 -12.07 -4.98 -7.73
CA LEU A 346 -11.35 -5.68 -6.67
C LEU A 346 -10.69 -6.95 -7.22
N GLY A 347 -9.38 -6.89 -7.42
CA GLY A 347 -8.57 -8.04 -7.82
C GLY A 347 -8.48 -9.09 -6.71
N HIS A 348 -8.39 -10.36 -7.08
CA HIS A 348 -8.28 -11.50 -6.16
C HIS A 348 -9.35 -11.56 -5.06
N LYS A 349 -10.58 -11.11 -5.36
CA LYS A 349 -11.71 -11.12 -4.41
C LYS A 349 -12.04 -12.51 -3.82
N ASP A 350 -11.64 -13.60 -4.47
CA ASP A 350 -11.86 -14.95 -3.94
C ASP A 350 -10.98 -15.22 -2.70
N ASN A 351 -9.89 -14.47 -2.50
CA ASN A 351 -9.00 -14.59 -1.33
C ASN A 351 -9.55 -13.93 -0.05
N ILE A 352 -10.66 -13.20 -0.15
CA ILE A 352 -11.29 -12.57 1.01
C ILE A 352 -12.60 -13.25 1.42
N VAL A 353 -13.02 -14.30 0.71
CA VAL A 353 -14.28 -15.00 1.03
C VAL A 353 -14.22 -15.58 2.44
N GLY A 354 -15.31 -15.41 3.18
CA GLY A 354 -15.43 -15.74 4.59
C GLY A 354 -14.81 -14.68 5.50
N GLY A 355 -15.24 -14.67 6.76
CA GLY A 355 -14.66 -13.82 7.80
C GLY A 355 -14.76 -12.31 7.56
N TRP A 356 -14.01 -11.56 8.37
CA TRP A 356 -14.07 -10.10 8.38
C TRP A 356 -13.57 -9.45 7.08
N ARG A 357 -12.66 -10.11 6.34
CA ARG A 357 -12.10 -9.54 5.10
C ARG A 357 -13.12 -9.46 3.98
N GLU A 358 -14.11 -10.35 3.95
CA GLU A 358 -15.14 -10.35 2.92
C GLU A 358 -15.96 -9.05 2.97
N ALA A 359 -16.44 -8.70 4.16
CA ALA A 359 -17.17 -7.46 4.39
C ALA A 359 -16.30 -6.23 4.10
N PHE A 360 -15.04 -6.26 4.55
CA PHE A 360 -14.08 -5.18 4.31
C PHE A 360 -13.86 -4.91 2.82
N GLY A 361 -13.60 -5.94 2.02
CA GLY A 361 -13.38 -5.80 0.58
C GLY A 361 -14.65 -5.41 -0.18
N LYS A 362 -15.81 -5.95 0.21
CA LYS A 362 -17.12 -5.54 -0.37
C LYS A 362 -17.42 -4.07 -0.09
N ALA A 363 -17.14 -3.59 1.11
CA ALA A 363 -17.32 -2.17 1.46
C ALA A 363 -16.43 -1.26 0.60
N ILE A 364 -15.14 -1.58 0.46
CA ILE A 364 -14.23 -0.83 -0.42
C ILE A 364 -14.73 -0.83 -1.87
N GLN A 365 -15.15 -2.00 -2.36
CA GLN A 365 -15.65 -2.10 -3.74
C GLN A 365 -16.90 -1.23 -3.96
N ALA A 366 -17.86 -1.29 -3.04
CA ALA A 366 -19.09 -0.51 -3.11
C ALA A 366 -18.81 1.00 -3.01
N GLU A 367 -18.05 1.44 -2.00
CA GLU A 367 -17.73 2.85 -1.79
C GLU A 367 -16.89 3.44 -2.93
N SER A 368 -15.95 2.65 -3.47
CA SER A 368 -15.16 3.04 -4.63
C SER A 368 -16.04 3.28 -5.86
N GLU A 369 -17.06 2.44 -6.09
CA GLU A 369 -18.02 2.61 -7.17
C GLU A 369 -18.95 3.82 -6.93
N GLU A 370 -19.44 4.00 -5.71
CA GLU A 370 -20.25 5.16 -5.33
C GLU A 370 -19.47 6.47 -5.53
N TRP A 371 -18.19 6.50 -5.13
CA TRP A 371 -17.29 7.62 -5.35
C TRP A 371 -17.14 7.96 -6.84
N ARG A 372 -16.99 6.93 -7.70
CA ARG A 372 -16.92 7.09 -9.16
C ARG A 372 -18.19 7.72 -9.71
N VAL A 373 -19.35 7.18 -9.35
CA VAL A 373 -20.67 7.63 -9.83
C VAL A 373 -20.93 9.07 -9.39
N ALA A 374 -20.70 9.38 -8.11
CA ALA A 374 -20.91 10.71 -7.54
C ALA A 374 -20.07 11.81 -8.24
N ARG A 375 -18.96 11.42 -8.86
CA ARG A 375 -18.01 12.31 -9.56
C ARG A 375 -18.13 12.29 -11.07
N GLY A 376 -19.09 11.54 -11.62
CA GLY A 376 -19.30 11.42 -13.07
C GLY A 376 -18.11 10.78 -13.80
N LEU A 377 -17.30 9.98 -13.10
CA LEU A 377 -16.12 9.34 -13.69
C LEU A 377 -16.57 8.14 -14.54
N GLN A 378 -15.95 7.98 -15.72
CA GLN A 378 -16.19 6.84 -16.61
C GLN A 378 -15.79 5.54 -15.91
N LYS A 379 -16.49 4.44 -16.22
CA LYS A 379 -16.10 3.11 -15.76
C LYS A 379 -14.82 2.68 -16.48
N GLY A 380 -13.85 2.13 -15.73
CA GLY A 380 -12.56 1.72 -16.29
C GLY A 380 -12.72 0.72 -17.43
N HIS A 381 -11.84 0.80 -18.44
CA HIS A 381 -11.97 0.05 -19.70
C HIS A 381 -11.98 -1.46 -19.55
N ARG A 382 -11.45 -2.01 -18.44
CA ARG A 382 -11.49 -3.46 -18.16
C ARG A 382 -12.85 -3.95 -17.64
N PHE A 383 -13.79 -3.05 -17.34
CA PHE A 383 -15.14 -3.37 -16.85
C PHE A 383 -16.27 -2.86 -17.77
N GLN A 384 -15.94 -2.48 -19.00
CA GLN A 384 -16.88 -2.01 -20.02
C GLN A 384 -17.48 -3.16 -20.82
#